data_AF-A0A2N2WNR7-F1
#
_entry.id   AF-A0A2N2WNR7-F1
#
_cell.length_a   1.000
_cell.length_b   1.000
_cell.length_c   1.000
_cell.angle_alpha   90.00
_cell.angle_beta   90.00
_cell.angle_gamma   90.00
#
_symmetry.space_group_name_H-M   'P 1'
#
loop_
_entity.id
_entity.type
_entity.pdbx_description
1 polymer ?
#
loop_
_entity_poly.entity_id
_entity_poly.type
_entity_poly.pdbx_seq_one_letter_code
_entity_poly.pdbx_strand_id
1 'polypeptide(L)' 'MSLFIITVVILAIAVFLFSFNIIFRKNGKFPESEIGHNKEMRKLGLMCAKSQEKILWKKREEKEGCSSCCCSCED' A
#
# COMPACT_ATOMS: atom_id res chain seq x y z
N MET A 1 -22.23 -24.81 -32.87
CA MET A 1 -21.38 -25.54 -31.90
C MET A 1 -19.89 -25.24 -32.07
N SER A 2 -19.36 -25.15 -33.29
CA SER A 2 -17.95 -24.82 -33.58
C SER A 2 -17.48 -23.47 -33.02
N LEU A 3 -18.29 -22.42 -33.14
CA LEU A 3 -17.97 -21.08 -32.62
C LEU A 3 -17.85 -21.04 -31.08
N PHE A 4 -18.60 -21.90 -30.38
CA PHE A 4 -18.56 -21.98 -28.93
C PHE A 4 -17.24 -22.60 -28.43
N ILE A 5 -16.76 -23.63 -29.12
CA ILE A 5 -15.47 -24.24 -28.82
C ILE A 5 -14.33 -23.25 -29.07
N ILE A 6 -14.38 -22.54 -30.21
CA ILE A 6 -13.36 -21.56 -30.59
C ILE A 6 -13.28 -20.42 -29.57
N THR A 7 -14.43 -19.88 -29.15
CA THR A 7 -14.48 -18.77 -28.17
C THR A 7 -13.99 -19.18 -26.79
N VAL A 8 -14.34 -20.38 -26.30
CA VAL A 8 -13.85 -20.91 -25.02
C VAL A 8 -12.34 -21.11 -25.03
N VAL A 9 -11.78 -21.63 -26.13
CA VAL A 9 -10.32 -21.81 -26.27
C VAL A 9 -9.58 -20.47 -26.24
N ILE A 10 -10.09 -19.45 -26.93
CA ILE A 10 -9.48 -18.11 -26.93
C ILE A 10 -9.52 -17.47 -25.54
N LEU A 11 -10.66 -17.59 -24.83
CA LEU A 11 -10.79 -17.09 -23.45
C LEU A 11 -9.82 -17.79 -22.50
N ALA A 12 -9.70 -19.11 -22.60
CA ALA A 12 -8.76 -19.88 -21.77
C ALA A 12 -7.31 -19.44 -22.00
N ILE A 13 -6.91 -19.22 -23.25
CA ILE A 13 -5.57 -18.73 -23.58
C ILE A 13 -5.35 -17.31 -23.04
N ALA A 14 -6.33 -16.41 -23.16
CA ALA A 14 -6.23 -15.05 -22.67
C ALA A 14 -6.02 -14.99 -21.14
N VAL A 15 -6.81 -15.76 -20.38
CA VAL A 15 -6.66 -15.85 -18.91
C VAL A 15 -5.33 -16.50 -18.54
N PHE A 16 -4.90 -17.52 -19.29
CA PHE A 16 -3.61 -18.18 -19.07
C PHE A 16 -2.43 -17.23 -19.28
N LEU A 17 -2.41 -16.46 -20.37
CA LEU A 17 -1.37 -15.46 -20.64
C LEU A 17 -1.37 -14.34 -19.59
N PHE A 18 -2.55 -13.90 -19.15
CA PHE A 18 -2.67 -12.85 -18.12
C PHE A 18 -2.12 -13.31 -16.76
N SER A 19 -2.42 -14.55 -16.38
CA SER A 19 -1.93 -15.15 -15.12
C SER A 19 -0.47 -15.60 -15.19
N PHE A 20 0.06 -15.92 -16.37
CA PHE A 20 1.48 -16.25 -16.55
C PHE A 20 2.37 -15.08 -16.15
N ASN A 21 1.99 -13.83 -16.44
CA ASN A 21 2.77 -12.65 -16.07
C ASN A 21 2.85 -12.46 -14.54
N ILE A 22 1.80 -12.85 -13.81
CA ILE A 22 1.75 -12.79 -12.34
C ILE A 22 2.63 -13.89 -11.72
N ILE A 23 2.62 -15.10 -12.28
CA ILE A 23 3.36 -16.26 -11.74
C ILE A 23 4.85 -16.22 -12.13
N PHE A 24 5.18 -15.83 -13.37
CA PHE A 24 6.57 -15.82 -13.86
C PHE A 24 7.36 -14.58 -13.45
N ARG A 25 6.72 -13.51 -12.97
CA ARG A 25 7.45 -12.41 -12.33
C ARG A 25 8.01 -12.92 -11.00
N LYS A 26 9.30 -13.30 -11.02
CA LYS A 26 10.11 -13.75 -9.86
C LYS A 26 10.05 -12.83 -8.62
N ASN A 27 9.58 -11.59 -8.75
CA ASN A 27 9.33 -10.64 -7.68
C ASN A 27 7.86 -10.18 -7.65
N GLY A 28 6.92 -11.09 -7.92
CA GLY A 28 5.47 -10.88 -7.91
C GLY A 28 4.87 -10.72 -6.51
N LYS A 29 5.61 -10.07 -5.60
CA LYS A 29 5.00 -9.56 -4.38
C LYS A 29 4.12 -8.41 -4.83
N PHE A 30 2.82 -8.46 -4.51
CA PHE A 30 1.99 -7.27 -4.63
C PHE A 30 2.75 -6.14 -3.93
N PRO A 31 3.00 -5.01 -4.61
CA PRO A 31 3.71 -3.90 -4.00
C PRO A 31 2.99 -3.58 -2.70
N GLU A 32 3.72 -3.57 -1.59
CA GLU A 32 3.11 -3.34 -0.29
C GLU A 32 2.37 -2.00 -0.33
N SER A 33 1.05 -2.05 -0.37
CA SER A 33 0.18 -0.87 -0.33
C SER A 33 0.09 -0.34 1.09
N GLU A 34 0.48 -1.14 2.07
CA GLU A 34 0.65 -0.69 3.44
C GLU A 34 1.88 0.22 3.54
N ILE A 35 1.62 1.53 3.61
CA ILE A 35 2.62 2.59 3.75
C ILE A 35 3.56 2.33 4.93
N GLY A 36 3.09 1.63 5.98
CA GLY A 36 3.89 1.30 7.16
C GLY A 36 4.91 0.17 6.96
N HIS A 37 4.59 -0.84 6.14
CA HIS A 37 5.45 -2.01 5.93
C HIS A 37 6.32 -1.87 4.67
N ASN A 38 5.98 -0.96 3.77
CA ASN A 38 6.70 -0.75 2.52
C ASN A 38 7.98 0.08 2.70
N LYS A 39 9.14 -0.60 2.58
CA LYS A 39 10.46 0.05 2.63
C LYS A 39 10.70 1.04 1.47
N GLU A 40 10.08 0.81 0.32
CA GLU A 40 10.24 1.67 -0.85
C GLU A 40 9.48 3.01 -0.67
N MET A 41 8.28 2.98 -0.08
CA MET A 41 7.53 4.20 0.28
C MET A 41 8.26 5.02 1.34
N ARG A 42 8.94 4.36 2.29
CA ARG A 42 9.74 5.03 3.31
C ARG A 42 10.96 5.76 2.73
N LYS A 43 11.59 5.23 1.66
CA LYS A 43 12.68 5.92 0.94
C LYS A 43 12.19 7.17 0.22
N LEU A 44 10.94 7.16 -0.24
CA LEU A 44 10.27 8.32 -0.85
C LEU A 44 9.80 9.36 0.19
N GLY A 45 10.01 9.11 1.49
CA GLY A 45 9.59 10.00 2.56
C GLY A 45 8.10 9.91 2.93
N LEU A 46 7.37 8.94 2.35
CA LEU A 46 5.96 8.73 2.65
C LEU A 46 5.83 7.88 3.91
N MET A 47 5.23 8.46 4.95
CA MET A 47 4.93 7.77 6.21
C MET A 47 3.43 7.81 6.48
N CYS A 48 2.91 6.78 7.18
CA CYS A 48 1.52 6.72 7.60
C CYS A 48 1.12 8.00 8.35
N ALA A 49 -0.07 8.54 8.09
CA ALA A 49 -0.58 9.74 8.73
C ALA A 49 -0.49 9.66 10.27
N LYS A 50 -0.81 8.49 10.83
CA LYS A 50 -0.70 8.19 12.27
C LYS A 50 0.73 8.19 12.82
N SER A 51 1.72 7.89 11.99
CA SER A 51 3.11 8.02 12.39
C SER A 51 3.57 9.48 12.30
N GLN A 52 3.10 10.23 11.30
CA GLN A 52 3.45 11.64 11.15
C GLN A 52 2.87 12.49 12.27
N GLU A 53 1.61 12.28 12.67
CA GLU A 53 1.00 13.00 13.79
C GLU A 53 1.78 12.81 15.10
N LYS A 54 2.19 11.57 15.43
CA LYS A 54 3.00 11.29 16.63
C LYS A 54 4.36 11.97 16.62
N ILE A 55 5.02 12.02 15.45
CA ILE A 55 6.30 12.72 15.29
C ILE A 55 6.10 14.23 15.49
N LEU A 56 5.02 14.79 14.94
CA LEU A 56 4.68 16.20 15.09
C LEU A 56 4.33 16.55 16.54
N TRP A 57 3.64 15.67 17.26
CA TRP A 57 3.32 15.85 18.68
C TRP A 57 4.58 15.85 19.53
N LYS A 58 5.45 14.84 19.38
CA LYS A 58 6.72 14.77 20.09
C LYS A 58 7.64 15.96 19.78
N LYS A 59 7.71 16.39 18.52
CA LYS A 59 8.52 17.55 18.12
C LYS A 59 7.98 18.86 18.71
N ARG A 60 6.66 18.95 18.95
CA ARG A 60 6.05 20.09 19.62
C ARG A 60 6.38 20.09 21.12
N GLU A 61 6.34 18.94 21.79
CA GLU A 61 6.75 18.79 23.20
C GLU A 61 8.22 19.15 23.43
N GLU A 62 9.12 18.87 22.48
CA GLU A 62 10.55 19.20 22.62
C GLU A 62 10.86 20.69 22.41
N LYS A 63 10.08 21.39 21.57
CA LYS A 63 10.28 22.82 21.28
C LYS A 63 9.52 23.74 22.22
N GLU A 64 8.44 23.26 22.80
CA GLU A 64 7.63 24.00 23.74
C GLU A 64 7.58 23.19 25.02
N GLY A 65 8.46 23.54 25.96
CA GLY A 65 8.23 23.25 27.35
C GLY A 65 6.84 23.78 27.69
N CYS A 66 5.90 22.85 27.82
CA CYS A 66 4.49 23.00 28.20
C CYS A 66 3.98 24.46 28.24
N SER A 67 3.40 24.94 27.14
CA SER A 67 2.41 26.01 27.27
C SER A 67 1.31 25.89 26.24
N SER A 68 0.16 25.42 26.73
CA SER A 68 -1.17 25.85 26.28
C SER A 68 -1.55 25.54 24.83
N CYS A 69 -2.18 24.38 24.58
CA CYS A 69 -3.57 24.35 24.10
C CYS A 69 -4.09 22.93 23.74
N CYS A 70 -5.27 22.62 24.30
CA CYS A 70 -6.26 21.58 23.98
C CYS A 70 -5.85 20.11 24.25
N CYS A 71 -6.33 19.40 25.29
CA CYS A 71 -7.74 19.12 25.65
C CYS A 71 -8.61 18.77 24.44
N SER A 72 -8.56 17.51 24.01
CA SER A 72 -9.69 16.67 23.55
C SER A 72 -9.14 15.47 22.76
N CYS A 73 -8.92 14.35 23.44
CA CYS A 73 -8.85 13.00 22.85
C CYS A 73 -8.97 12.02 24.04
N GLU A 74 -10.18 11.96 24.62
CA GLU A 74 -10.68 10.72 25.23
C GLU A 74 -11.12 9.76 24.10
N ASP A 75 -11.09 8.47 24.45
CA ASP A 75 -11.32 7.20 23.71
C ASP A 75 -10.17 6.60 22.88
#